data_AF-A0A075FS84-F1
#
_entry.id   AF-A0A075FS84-F1
#
_cell.length_a   1.000
_cell.length_b   1.000
_cell.length_c   1.000
_cell.angle_alpha   90.00
_cell.angle_beta   90.00
_cell.angle_gamma   90.00
#
_symmetry.space_group_name_H-M   'P 1'
#
loop_
_entity.id
_entity.type
_entity.pdbx_description
1 polymer ?
#
loop_
_entity_poly.entity_id
_entity_poly.type
_entity_poly.pdbx_seq_one_letter_code
_entity_poly.pdbx_strand_id
1 'polypeptide(L)'
;MKTLRKNISSKLTNEKYQPEGGYEPMDPKMEVLNEVAVIKVTPHTMRGKYKIGQNLRPTEKLELAKNIFKRNSKTARNTLKIMGFSVSDDGIKLEKDVEW
;
A
#
# COMPACT_ATOMS: atom_id res chain seq x y z
N MET A 1 10.50 3.65 -30.37
CA MET A 1 10.89 3.36 -28.96
C MET A 1 10.12 4.15 -27.89
N LYS A 2 9.87 5.46 -28.07
CA LYS A 2 9.11 6.30 -27.10
C LYS A 2 7.62 5.89 -26.98
N THR A 3 6.93 5.68 -28.09
CA THR A 3 5.51 5.28 -28.13
C THR A 3 5.27 3.96 -27.41
N LEU A 4 6.12 2.95 -27.65
CA LEU A 4 6.02 1.64 -26.98
C LEU A 4 6.10 1.73 -25.45
N ARG A 5 6.97 2.61 -24.90
CA ARG A 5 7.09 2.80 -23.45
C ARG A 5 5.86 3.49 -22.85
N LYS A 6 5.24 4.42 -23.59
CA LYS A 6 3.99 5.07 -23.18
C LYS A 6 2.85 4.06 -23.08
N ASN A 7 2.72 3.17 -24.07
CA ASN A 7 1.67 2.16 -24.13
C ASN A 7 1.78 1.14 -22.99
N ILE A 8 3.00 0.69 -22.67
CA ILE A 8 3.22 -0.24 -21.56
C ILE A 8 2.89 0.43 -20.22
N SER A 9 3.35 1.67 -20.03
CA SER A 9 3.07 2.40 -18.79
C SER A 9 1.58 2.67 -18.61
N SER A 10 0.86 3.02 -19.67
CA SER A 10 -0.56 3.32 -19.58
C SER A 10 -1.41 2.07 -19.36
N LYS A 11 -1.05 0.96 -20.02
CA LYS A 11 -1.66 -0.35 -19.77
C LYS A 11 -1.51 -0.77 -18.30
N LEU A 12 -0.31 -0.69 -17.73
CA LEU A 12 -0.04 -1.03 -16.32
C LEU A 12 -0.84 -0.15 -15.36
N THR A 13 -1.04 1.14 -15.68
CA THR A 13 -1.88 2.05 -14.88
C THR A 13 -3.34 1.61 -14.93
N ASN A 14 -3.91 1.34 -16.10
CA ASN A 14 -5.30 0.91 -16.22
C ASN A 14 -5.55 -0.40 -15.47
N GLU A 15 -4.69 -1.41 -15.64
CA GLU A 15 -4.82 -2.68 -14.92
C GLU A 15 -4.78 -2.52 -13.41
N LYS A 16 -3.96 -1.57 -12.90
CA LYS A 16 -3.84 -1.31 -11.47
C LYS A 16 -5.06 -0.60 -10.89
N TYR A 17 -5.63 0.37 -11.61
CA TYR A 17 -6.68 1.24 -11.09
C TYR A 17 -8.10 0.81 -11.50
N GLN A 18 -8.24 -0.04 -12.52
CA GLN A 18 -9.51 -0.54 -13.06
C GLN A 18 -9.47 -2.06 -13.26
N PRO A 19 -9.22 -2.85 -12.19
CA PRO A 19 -9.16 -4.31 -12.29
C PRO A 19 -10.49 -4.96 -12.71
N GLU A 20 -11.61 -4.28 -12.49
CA GLU A 20 -12.96 -4.71 -12.88
C GLU A 20 -13.19 -4.72 -14.41
N GLY A 21 -12.35 -4.04 -15.18
CA GLY A 21 -12.46 -3.95 -16.63
C GLY A 21 -13.54 -2.97 -17.13
N GLY A 22 -14.06 -3.19 -18.34
CA GLY A 22 -15.15 -2.38 -18.93
C GLY A 22 -14.72 -1.11 -19.68
N TYR A 23 -13.43 -0.78 -19.66
CA TYR A 23 -12.88 0.35 -20.41
C TYR A 23 -12.28 -0.11 -21.74
N GLU A 24 -12.33 0.77 -22.73
CA GLU A 24 -11.62 0.56 -23.98
C GLU A 24 -10.11 0.49 -23.72
N PRO A 25 -9.43 -0.57 -24.17
CA PRO A 25 -7.99 -0.67 -24.05
C PRO A 25 -7.29 0.49 -24.77
N MET A 26 -6.21 1.01 -24.17
CA MET A 26 -5.46 2.10 -24.81
C MET A 26 -4.83 1.65 -26.13
N ASP A 27 -5.09 2.41 -27.19
CA ASP A 27 -4.45 2.26 -28.49
C ASP A 27 -3.19 3.16 -28.55
N PRO A 28 -2.02 2.61 -28.92
CA PRO A 28 -0.80 3.36 -29.24
C PRO A 28 -0.96 4.59 -30.14
N LYS A 29 -2.02 4.63 -30.95
CA LYS A 29 -2.32 5.68 -31.92
C LYS A 29 -3.19 6.81 -31.35
N MET A 30 -3.66 6.69 -30.11
CA MET A 30 -4.46 7.74 -29.47
C MET A 30 -3.65 9.03 -29.35
N GLU A 31 -4.18 10.14 -29.87
CA GLU A 31 -3.47 11.43 -29.91
C GLU A 31 -3.09 11.95 -28.52
N VAL A 32 -3.89 11.66 -27.49
CA VAL A 32 -3.62 12.02 -26.10
C VAL A 32 -2.27 11.48 -25.59
N LEU A 33 -1.77 10.39 -26.16
CA LEU A 33 -0.46 9.85 -25.80
C LEU A 33 0.69 10.75 -26.25
N ASN A 34 0.48 11.63 -27.23
CA ASN A 34 1.49 12.59 -27.68
C ASN A 34 1.71 13.72 -26.66
N GLU A 35 0.65 14.12 -25.97
CA GLU A 35 0.63 15.26 -25.03
C GLU A 35 1.17 14.94 -23.63
N VAL A 36 1.47 13.66 -23.34
CA VAL A 36 1.97 13.23 -22.02
C VAL A 36 3.41 12.74 -22.08
N ALA A 37 4.17 12.93 -21.00
CA ALA A 37 5.52 12.38 -20.87
C ALA A 37 5.52 11.17 -19.93
N VAL A 38 6.29 10.13 -20.28
CA VAL A 38 6.50 8.96 -19.42
C VAL A 38 7.96 8.92 -18.99
N ILE A 39 8.17 8.98 -17.68
CA ILE A 39 9.49 8.98 -17.06
C ILE A 39 9.63 7.69 -16.26
N LYS A 40 10.65 6.90 -16.59
CA LYS A 40 11.01 5.72 -15.80
C LYS A 40 11.97 6.17 -14.69
N VAL A 41 11.58 5.95 -13.44
CA VAL A 41 12.45 6.14 -12.28
C VAL A 41 13.02 4.79 -11.87
N THR A 42 14.33 4.67 -11.82
CA THR A 42 15.03 3.50 -11.26
C THR A 42 15.68 3.93 -9.95
N PRO A 43 15.07 3.63 -8.79
CA PRO A 43 15.61 4.06 -7.51
C PRO A 43 16.90 3.28 -7.20
N HIS A 44 17.95 4.00 -6.77
CA HIS A 44 19.18 3.39 -6.27
C HIS A 44 19.03 2.95 -4.80
N THR A 45 18.26 3.71 -4.03
CA THR A 45 17.92 3.41 -2.63
C THR A 45 16.48 3.77 -2.35
N MET A 46 15.81 3.00 -1.51
CA MET A 46 14.50 3.34 -0.95
C MET A 46 14.58 3.29 0.57
N ARG A 47 14.08 4.32 1.26
CA ARG A 47 14.01 4.37 2.71
C ARG A 47 12.57 4.69 3.12
N GLY A 48 11.97 3.82 3.91
CA GLY A 48 10.67 4.04 4.52
C GLY A 48 10.82 4.61 5.93
N LYS A 49 9.88 5.45 6.35
CA LYS A 49 9.72 5.85 7.76
C LYS A 49 8.39 5.31 8.25
N TYR A 50 8.41 4.66 9.40
CA TYR A 50 7.22 4.07 10.01
C TYR A 50 7.14 4.49 11.47
N LYS A 51 5.91 4.72 11.97
CA LYS A 51 5.63 5.02 13.38
C LYS A 51 4.54 4.06 13.86
N ILE A 52 4.96 2.95 14.44
CA ILE A 52 4.08 1.83 14.80
C ILE A 52 4.21 1.42 16.28
N GLY A 53 4.64 2.36 17.14
CA GLY A 53 4.85 2.10 18.56
C GLY A 53 6.19 1.42 18.89
N GLN A 54 7.20 1.61 18.04
CA GLN A 54 8.54 1.01 18.18
C GLN A 54 9.23 1.36 19.51
N ASN A 55 8.97 2.56 20.05
CA ASN A 55 9.58 3.06 21.29
C ASN A 55 8.64 2.99 22.50
N LEU A 56 7.45 2.37 22.35
CA LEU A 56 6.50 2.23 23.46
C LEU A 56 6.90 1.05 24.33
N ARG A 57 6.62 1.14 25.64
CA ARG A 57 6.75 -0.03 26.51
C ARG A 57 5.72 -1.09 26.11
N PRO A 58 5.96 -2.38 26.38
CA PRO A 58 5.05 -3.46 25.97
C PRO A 58 3.60 -3.26 26.43
N THR A 59 3.39 -2.73 27.64
CA THR A 59 2.06 -2.43 28.18
C THR A 59 1.34 -1.32 27.41
N GLU A 60 2.04 -0.24 27.07
CA GLU A 60 1.54 0.88 26.28
C GLU A 60 1.21 0.45 24.84
N LYS A 61 2.05 -0.42 24.27
CA LYS A 61 1.82 -1.01 22.95
C LYS A 61 0.55 -1.86 22.93
N LEU A 62 0.33 -2.68 23.96
CA LEU A 62 -0.89 -3.48 24.11
C LEU A 62 -2.13 -2.60 24.28
N GLU A 63 -2.05 -1.54 25.08
CA GLU A 63 -3.16 -0.60 25.27
C GLU A 63 -3.52 0.15 23.98
N LEU A 64 -2.51 0.65 23.26
CA LEU A 64 -2.70 1.26 21.95
C LEU A 64 -3.36 0.28 20.97
N ALA A 65 -2.91 -0.98 20.95
CA ALA A 65 -3.49 -2.00 20.09
C ALA A 65 -4.96 -2.29 20.43
N LYS A 66 -5.33 -2.37 21.72
CA LYS A 66 -6.72 -2.52 22.15
C LYS A 66 -7.59 -1.34 21.69
N ASN A 67 -7.07 -0.12 21.78
CA ASN A 67 -7.78 1.08 21.33
C ASN A 67 -7.97 1.09 19.80
N ILE A 68 -6.96 0.66 19.03
CA ILE A 68 -7.06 0.51 17.57
C ILE A 68 -8.10 -0.55 17.21
N PHE A 69 -8.09 -1.70 17.89
CA PHE A 69 -9.07 -2.77 17.67
C PHE A 69 -10.50 -2.30 17.95
N LYS A 70 -10.73 -1.69 19.13
CA LYS A 70 -12.04 -1.15 19.53
C LYS A 70 -12.55 -0.08 18.56
N ARG A 71 -11.67 0.75 18.01
CA ARG A 71 -12.04 1.77 17.02
C ARG A 71 -12.56 1.16 15.72
N ASN A 72 -12.15 -0.06 15.38
CA ASN A 72 -12.58 -0.84 14.21
C ASN A 72 -12.64 -0.05 12.90
N SER A 73 -11.66 0.83 12.67
CA SER A 73 -11.57 1.60 11.43
C SER A 73 -11.22 0.72 10.23
N LYS A 74 -11.46 1.21 9.00
CA LYS A 74 -11.19 0.47 7.75
C LYS A 74 -9.77 -0.12 7.68
N THR A 75 -8.79 0.53 8.32
CA THR A 75 -7.39 0.09 8.32
C THR A 75 -6.94 -0.56 9.63
N ALA A 76 -7.78 -0.61 10.68
CA ALA A 76 -7.40 -1.05 12.02
C ALA A 76 -6.78 -2.46 12.04
N ARG A 77 -7.43 -3.42 11.38
CA ARG A 77 -6.94 -4.81 11.29
C ARG A 77 -5.55 -4.88 10.63
N ASN A 78 -5.30 -4.09 9.58
CA ASN A 78 -4.01 -4.05 8.91
C ASN A 78 -2.93 -3.39 9.77
N THR A 79 -3.25 -2.28 10.44
CA THR A 79 -2.33 -1.61 11.37
C THR A 79 -1.89 -2.56 12.48
N LEU A 80 -2.82 -3.30 13.09
CA LEU A 80 -2.52 -4.28 14.14
C LEU A 80 -1.59 -5.40 13.65
N LYS A 81 -1.84 -5.91 12.44
CA LYS A 81 -0.96 -6.90 11.81
C LYS A 81 0.45 -6.36 11.59
N ILE A 82 0.59 -5.13 11.09
CA ILE A 82 1.90 -4.47 10.91
C ILE A 82 2.62 -4.29 12.26
N MET A 83 1.86 -3.98 13.31
CA MET A 83 2.39 -3.87 14.68
C MET A 83 2.79 -5.21 15.31
N GLY A 84 2.53 -6.34 14.66
CA GLY A 84 2.88 -7.69 15.14
C GLY A 84 1.76 -8.43 15.87
N PHE A 85 0.53 -7.93 15.84
CA PHE A 85 -0.63 -8.56 16.46
C PHE A 85 -1.38 -9.46 15.48
N SER A 86 -1.81 -10.64 15.93
CA SER A 86 -2.90 -11.38 15.32
C SER A 86 -4.23 -10.75 15.75
N VAL A 87 -5.22 -10.81 14.85
CA VAL A 87 -6.55 -10.26 15.06
C VAL A 87 -7.58 -11.34 14.74
N SER A 88 -8.38 -11.71 15.72
CA SER A 88 -9.57 -12.56 15.58
C SER A 88 -10.81 -11.73 15.88
N ASP A 89 -12.00 -12.34 15.73
CA ASP A 89 -13.25 -11.67 16.12
C ASP A 89 -13.35 -11.51 17.65
N ASP A 90 -12.70 -12.40 18.41
CA ASP A 90 -12.68 -12.38 19.88
C ASP A 90 -11.61 -11.43 20.49
N GLY A 91 -10.71 -10.88 19.67
CA GLY A 91 -9.73 -9.91 20.15
C GLY A 91 -8.41 -9.89 19.41
N ILE A 92 -7.36 -9.47 20.14
CA ILE A 92 -6.00 -9.31 19.62
C ILE A 92 -4.98 -10.01 20.51
N LYS A 93 -3.94 -10.54 19.89
CA LYS A 93 -2.81 -11.17 20.60
C LYS A 93 -1.50 -10.77 19.94
N LEU A 94 -0.51 -10.40 20.75
CA LEU A 94 0.83 -10.08 20.24
C LEU A 94 1.54 -11.39 19.88
N GLU A 95 1.86 -11.59 18.60
CA GLU A 95 2.53 -12.80 18.11
C GLU A 95 4.01 -12.54 17.85
N LYS A 96 4.36 -11.34 17.38
CA LYS A 96 5.74 -10.95 17.11
C LYS A 96 5.98 -9.55 17.64
N ASP A 97 6.82 -9.45 18.66
CA ASP A 97 7.39 -8.17 19.04
C ASP A 97 8.64 -7.93 18.20
N VAL A 98 8.43 -7.35 17.02
CA VAL A 98 9.52 -7.07 16.09
C VAL A 98 10.16 -5.74 16.51
N GLU A 99 11.47 -5.75 16.77
CA GLU A 99 12.27 -4.53 16.85
C GLU A 99 12.51 -4.01 15.42
N TRP A 100 12.12 -2.75 15.16
CA TRP A 100 12.13 -2.11 13.84
C TRP A 100 13.12 -0.95 13.78
#